data_AF-A0A917IHY6-F1
#
_entry.id   AF-A0A917IHY6-F1
#
_cell.length_a   1.000
_cell.length_b   1.000
_cell.length_c   1.000
_cell.angle_alpha   90.00
_cell.angle_beta   90.00
_cell.angle_gamma   90.00
#
_symmetry.space_group_name_H-M   'P 1'
#
loop_
_entity.id
_entity.type
_entity.pdbx_description
1 polymer ?
#
loop_
_entity_poly.entity_id
_entity_poly.type
_entity_poly.pdbx_seq_one_letter_code
_entity_poly.pdbx_strand_id
1 'polypeptide(L)'
;MSSLSRALKDVFDDLPLHLRRVADRFEARMARTSADLRDKRRAYQETDTELGDAVDAPRPNRTAAGAVDADAASVRTEAEVRVDASRDAAPDAAPDLGRDAAPDLAPDLGPDTAPDGPVQELDVGTYRELRNREVVGDGLQHDHIPSSAAIIRAKEIELGRELTRDEIRDLHNDAIAVELRDELHAQSRTFRGRNTQEQIDLDARDLPAAAERDYAVLRENLIDTGDYDIETIDDVIDRLRERNGRLGR
;
A
#
# COMPACT_ATOMS: atom_id res chain seq x y z
N MET A 1 -35.07 4.94 28.26
CA MET A 1 -34.54 6.13 27.56
C MET A 1 -34.86 7.35 28.41
N SER A 2 -33.85 8.16 28.77
CA SER A 2 -34.05 9.35 29.63
C SER A 2 -34.81 10.45 28.87
N SER A 3 -35.43 11.40 29.59
CA SER A 3 -36.14 12.53 28.96
C SER A 3 -35.22 13.38 28.06
N LEU A 4 -33.93 13.42 28.38
CA LEU A 4 -32.90 14.11 27.60
C LEU A 4 -32.66 13.45 26.23
N SER A 5 -32.74 12.12 26.15
CA SER A 5 -32.57 11.36 24.90
C SER A 5 -33.77 11.52 23.95
N ARG A 6 -34.96 11.86 24.47
CA ARG A 6 -36.14 12.11 23.66
C ARG A 6 -36.11 13.51 23.03
N ALA A 7 -35.75 14.52 23.82
CA ALA A 7 -35.64 15.90 23.34
C ALA A 7 -34.56 16.10 22.26
N LEU A 8 -33.43 15.39 22.35
CA LEU A 8 -32.39 15.43 21.30
C LEU A 8 -32.86 14.80 19.98
N LYS A 9 -33.66 13.73 20.06
CA LYS A 9 -34.23 13.06 18.88
C LYS A 9 -35.22 13.97 18.15
N ASP A 10 -36.08 14.65 18.90
CA ASP A 10 -37.09 15.55 18.34
C ASP A 10 -36.46 16.76 17.60
N VAL A 11 -35.33 17.29 18.07
CA VAL A 11 -34.57 18.35 17.38
C VAL A 11 -33.94 17.84 16.08
N PHE A 12 -33.45 16.60 16.08
CA PHE A 12 -32.83 15.97 14.92
C PHE A 12 -33.87 15.63 13.85
N ASP A 13 -35.06 15.20 14.28
CA ASP A 13 -36.21 14.87 13.45
C ASP A 13 -36.96 16.11 12.93
N ASP A 14 -36.47 17.33 13.19
CA ASP A 14 -37.01 18.59 12.64
C ASP A 14 -36.01 19.31 11.70
N LEU A 15 -34.81 18.76 11.52
CA LEU A 15 -33.82 19.31 10.57
C LEU A 15 -34.31 19.16 9.12
N PRO A 16 -33.99 20.12 8.22
CA PRO A 16 -34.13 19.91 6.77
C PRO A 16 -33.48 18.60 6.31
N LEU A 17 -34.09 17.90 5.35
CA LEU A 17 -33.63 16.57 4.89
C LEU A 17 -32.14 16.51 4.51
N HIS A 18 -31.58 17.61 3.99
CA HIS A 18 -30.16 17.68 3.64
C HIS A 18 -29.25 17.67 4.89
N LEU A 19 -29.65 18.33 5.98
CA LEU A 19 -28.89 18.35 7.24
C LEU A 19 -28.99 17.03 8.00
N ARG A 20 -30.15 16.33 7.93
CA ARG A 20 -30.25 14.97 8.48
C ARG A 20 -29.30 14.01 7.79
N ARG A 21 -29.21 14.06 6.46
CA ARG A 21 -28.26 13.24 5.69
C ARG A 21 -26.80 13.54 6.03
N VAL A 22 -26.47 14.78 6.38
CA VAL A 22 -25.10 15.12 6.85
C VAL A 22 -24.87 14.53 8.24
N ALA A 23 -25.83 14.65 9.13
CA ALA A 23 -25.70 14.17 10.50
C ALA A 23 -25.74 12.63 10.61
N ASP A 24 -26.59 11.95 9.82
CA ASP A 24 -26.60 10.48 9.70
C ASP A 24 -25.26 9.95 9.16
N ARG A 25 -24.67 10.66 8.19
CA ARG A 25 -23.34 10.33 7.64
C ARG A 25 -22.23 10.56 8.65
N PHE A 26 -22.32 11.63 9.45
CA PHE A 26 -21.40 11.88 10.56
C PHE A 26 -21.49 10.79 11.63
N GLU A 27 -22.70 10.40 12.05
CA GLU A 27 -22.89 9.30 12.99
C GLU A 27 -22.36 7.97 12.44
N ALA A 28 -22.61 7.67 11.16
CA ALA A 28 -22.08 6.48 10.50
C ALA A 28 -20.53 6.51 10.39
N ARG A 29 -19.93 7.69 10.21
CA ARG A 29 -18.47 7.88 10.23
C ARG A 29 -17.92 7.62 11.64
N MET A 30 -18.52 8.19 12.67
CA MET A 30 -18.12 7.98 14.06
C MET A 30 -18.27 6.52 14.49
N ALA A 31 -19.32 5.83 14.04
CA ALA A 31 -19.51 4.41 14.30
C ALA A 31 -18.43 3.54 13.64
N ARG A 32 -18.03 3.86 12.39
CA ARG A 32 -16.97 3.17 11.66
C ARG A 32 -15.59 3.40 12.29
N THR A 33 -15.27 4.63 12.67
CA THR A 33 -14.02 4.93 13.41
C THR A 33 -13.99 4.24 14.77
N SER A 34 -15.13 4.16 15.48
CA SER A 34 -15.23 3.44 16.74
C SER A 34 -15.05 1.92 16.56
N ALA A 35 -15.54 1.34 15.46
CA ALA A 35 -15.32 -0.07 15.13
C ALA A 35 -13.85 -0.35 14.80
N ASP A 36 -13.22 0.47 13.94
CA ASP A 36 -11.79 0.37 13.61
C ASP A 36 -10.90 0.50 14.86
N LEU A 37 -11.22 1.42 15.77
CA LEU A 37 -10.50 1.54 17.05
C LEU A 37 -10.70 0.33 17.97
N ARG A 38 -11.89 -0.31 17.95
CA ARG A 38 -12.13 -1.55 18.71
C ARG A 38 -11.37 -2.73 18.11
N ASP A 39 -11.32 -2.84 16.79
CA ASP A 39 -10.59 -3.90 16.10
C ASP A 39 -9.08 -3.74 16.26
N LYS A 40 -8.56 -2.50 16.19
CA LYS A 40 -7.17 -2.18 16.56
C LYS A 40 -6.88 -2.54 18.00
N ARG A 41 -7.75 -2.17 18.95
CA ARG A 41 -7.60 -2.52 20.37
C ARG A 41 -7.63 -4.03 20.60
N ARG A 42 -8.44 -4.77 19.84
CA ARG A 42 -8.50 -6.23 19.89
C ARG A 42 -7.22 -6.86 19.33
N ALA A 43 -6.72 -6.38 18.20
CA ALA A 43 -5.44 -6.82 17.63
C ALA A 43 -4.28 -6.59 18.61
N TYR A 44 -4.24 -5.45 19.32
CA TYR A 44 -3.25 -5.20 20.37
C TYR A 44 -3.39 -6.15 21.58
N GLN A 45 -4.60 -6.53 21.97
CA GLN A 45 -4.84 -7.47 23.08
C GLN A 45 -4.52 -8.93 22.72
N GLU A 46 -4.72 -9.31 21.46
CA GLU A 46 -4.37 -10.64 20.94
C GLU A 46 -2.83 -10.78 20.82
N THR A 47 -2.10 -9.71 20.47
CA THR A 47 -0.62 -9.73 20.45
C THR A 47 0.04 -9.77 21.84
N ASP A 48 -0.62 -9.24 22.88
CA ASP A 48 -0.10 -9.33 24.27
C ASP A 48 -0.35 -10.70 24.90
N THR A 49 -1.35 -11.45 24.41
CA THR A 49 -1.64 -12.80 24.92
C THR A 49 -0.64 -13.82 24.36
N GLU A 50 -0.17 -13.66 23.12
CA GLU A 50 0.88 -14.52 22.54
C GLU A 50 2.31 -14.23 23.04
N LEU A 51 2.55 -13.09 23.70
CA LEU A 51 3.80 -12.81 24.43
C LEU A 51 3.75 -13.19 25.92
N GLY A 52 2.56 -13.41 26.48
CA GLY A 52 2.37 -13.77 27.90
C GLY A 52 2.65 -15.23 28.24
N ASP A 53 2.55 -16.14 27.27
CA ASP A 53 2.75 -17.59 27.49
C ASP A 53 4.20 -18.06 27.26
N ALA A 54 5.11 -17.17 26.86
CA ALA A 54 6.51 -17.49 26.57
C ALA A 54 7.51 -17.07 27.68
N VAL A 55 7.04 -16.71 28.88
CA VAL A 55 7.90 -16.25 29.99
C VAL A 55 8.12 -17.24 31.13
N ASP A 56 7.63 -18.48 31.04
CA ASP A 56 7.82 -19.49 32.12
C ASP A 56 8.53 -20.78 31.69
N ALA A 57 9.47 -20.68 30.75
CA ALA A 57 10.40 -21.78 30.44
C ALA A 57 11.72 -21.62 31.23
N PRO A 58 12.11 -22.58 32.09
CA PRO A 58 13.33 -22.46 32.89
C PRO A 58 14.58 -22.54 32.00
N ARG A 59 15.42 -21.51 32.08
CA ARG A 59 16.72 -21.45 31.37
C ARG A 59 17.71 -22.48 31.95
N PRO A 60 18.42 -23.26 31.12
CA PRO A 60 19.45 -24.16 31.62
C PRO A 60 20.73 -23.39 31.99
N ASN A 61 21.17 -23.57 33.22
CA ASN A 61 22.40 -22.99 33.78
C ASN A 61 23.63 -23.78 33.31
N ARG A 62 24.67 -23.09 32.83
CA ARG A 62 26.00 -23.67 32.53
C ARG A 62 27.06 -22.85 33.26
N THR A 63 27.63 -23.44 34.30
CA THR A 63 29.08 -23.67 34.56
C THR A 63 29.38 -23.64 36.06
N ALA A 64 29.86 -24.77 36.61
CA ALA A 64 30.96 -24.85 37.57
C ALA A 64 31.30 -26.31 37.91
N ALA A 65 32.57 -26.63 37.69
CA ALA A 65 33.46 -27.70 38.17
C ALA A 65 32.99 -28.78 39.18
N GLY A 66 33.48 -30.01 38.94
CA GLY A 66 33.89 -30.95 40.00
C GLY A 66 33.67 -32.45 39.69
N ALA A 67 34.78 -33.19 39.49
CA ALA A 67 35.13 -34.55 39.97
C ALA A 67 34.04 -35.67 39.99
N VAL A 68 34.24 -36.97 39.68
CA VAL A 68 35.35 -37.92 39.43
C VAL A 68 34.71 -39.25 38.94
N ASP A 69 35.57 -40.20 38.51
CA ASP A 69 35.35 -41.66 38.31
C ASP A 69 34.70 -42.10 36.98
N ALA A 70 35.47 -42.62 36.01
CA ALA A 70 36.08 -43.96 35.90
C ALA A 70 35.05 -45.05 35.55
N ASP A 71 35.02 -45.51 34.29
CA ASP A 71 35.44 -46.87 33.91
C ASP A 71 35.45 -47.05 32.38
N ALA A 72 36.08 -48.13 31.96
CA ALA A 72 36.78 -48.35 30.70
C ALA A 72 35.97 -48.81 29.49
N ALA A 73 36.71 -48.81 28.38
CA ALA A 73 36.76 -49.83 27.32
C ALA A 73 36.21 -49.46 25.92
N SER A 74 37.18 -49.26 25.01
CA SER A 74 37.33 -49.96 23.71
C SER A 74 36.24 -49.67 22.66
N VAL A 75 36.53 -49.22 21.43
CA VAL A 75 37.38 -49.85 20.41
C VAL A 75 37.69 -48.81 19.31
N ARG A 76 38.89 -48.98 18.72
CA ARG A 76 39.49 -48.29 17.55
C ARG A 76 38.62 -48.43 16.29
N THR A 77 38.69 -47.58 15.28
CA THR A 77 39.70 -47.60 14.18
C THR A 77 39.45 -46.35 13.31
N GLU A 78 40.49 -45.57 13.00
CA GLU A 78 41.17 -45.49 11.68
C GLU A 78 40.22 -45.11 10.52
N ALA A 79 40.53 -44.19 9.61
CA ALA A 79 41.70 -43.39 9.33
C ALA A 79 41.33 -42.52 8.11
N GLU A 80 41.88 -41.30 8.08
CA GLU A 80 42.50 -40.72 6.88
C GLU A 80 41.58 -40.33 5.68
N VAL A 81 41.77 -39.23 4.96
CA VAL A 81 42.96 -38.41 4.72
C VAL A 81 42.53 -37.19 3.88
N ARG A 82 43.04 -36.00 4.28
CA ARG A 82 43.67 -34.89 3.50
C ARG A 82 42.87 -34.35 2.28
N VAL A 83 42.96 -33.12 1.78
CA VAL A 83 43.87 -31.96 1.80
C VAL A 83 43.10 -30.94 0.90
N ASP A 84 43.33 -29.64 0.83
CA ASP A 84 44.26 -28.69 1.42
C ASP A 84 43.62 -27.31 1.24
N ALA A 85 44.21 -26.37 1.94
CA ALA A 85 44.23 -24.93 1.75
C ALA A 85 44.05 -24.46 0.29
N SER A 86 43.54 -23.25 0.04
CA SER A 86 44.28 -22.01 0.29
C SER A 86 43.47 -20.87 -0.40
N ARG A 87 43.26 -19.73 0.27
CA ARG A 87 43.92 -18.42 0.03
C ARG A 87 43.71 -17.88 -1.41
N ASP A 88 43.50 -16.61 -1.68
CA ASP A 88 43.66 -15.37 -0.93
C ASP A 88 42.99 -14.25 -1.78
N ALA A 89 42.60 -13.18 -1.10
CA ALA A 89 42.67 -11.78 -1.51
C ALA A 89 42.05 -11.27 -2.84
N ALA A 90 41.15 -10.30 -2.65
CA ALA A 90 40.63 -9.24 -3.55
C ALA A 90 41.74 -8.46 -4.34
N PRO A 91 41.49 -7.47 -5.25
CA PRO A 91 40.33 -6.56 -5.33
C PRO A 91 39.92 -5.99 -6.73
N ASP A 92 38.88 -5.13 -6.68
CA ASP A 92 38.62 -3.89 -7.45
C ASP A 92 38.21 -3.84 -8.94
N ALA A 93 37.40 -2.81 -9.22
CA ALA A 93 37.09 -2.15 -10.50
C ALA A 93 36.04 -2.77 -11.46
N ALA A 94 35.07 -1.92 -11.82
CA ALA A 94 33.86 -2.13 -12.62
C ALA A 94 34.09 -2.56 -14.10
N PRO A 95 33.00 -2.83 -14.83
CA PRO A 95 32.75 -1.89 -15.93
C PRO A 95 31.29 -1.42 -16.04
N ASP A 96 31.20 -0.12 -16.30
CA ASP A 96 30.17 0.54 -17.11
C ASP A 96 29.99 -0.24 -18.42
N LEU A 97 28.80 -0.81 -18.59
CA LEU A 97 28.33 -1.36 -19.85
C LEU A 97 26.94 -0.77 -20.10
N GLY A 98 26.91 0.15 -21.05
CA GLY A 98 25.69 0.63 -21.67
C GLY A 98 24.80 -0.54 -22.07
N ARG A 99 23.49 -0.35 -21.88
CA ARG A 99 22.49 -1.25 -22.42
C ARG A 99 21.52 -0.45 -23.25
N ASP A 100 21.69 -0.64 -24.55
CA ASP A 100 20.85 -0.15 -25.62
C ASP A 100 19.37 -0.53 -25.41
N ALA A 101 18.52 0.48 -25.60
CA ALA A 101 17.19 0.46 -26.20
C ALA A 101 16.30 -0.76 -25.92
N ALA A 102 15.50 -0.66 -24.85
CA ALA A 102 14.14 -1.18 -24.91
C ALA A 102 13.33 -0.27 -25.86
N PRO A 103 12.42 -0.80 -26.71
CA PRO A 103 11.60 0.05 -27.55
C PRO A 103 10.62 0.84 -26.66
N ASP A 104 10.75 2.17 -26.72
CA ASP A 104 9.72 3.13 -26.30
C ASP A 104 8.40 2.79 -26.99
N LEU A 105 7.55 2.04 -26.30
CA LEU A 105 6.16 1.79 -26.67
C LEU A 105 5.20 2.24 -25.58
N ALA A 106 5.67 3.06 -24.63
CA ALA A 106 4.76 3.89 -23.87
C ALA A 106 4.22 4.97 -24.82
N PRO A 107 2.90 5.13 -24.98
CA PRO A 107 2.39 6.31 -25.65
C PRO A 107 2.96 7.54 -24.94
N ASP A 108 3.57 8.44 -25.70
CA ASP A 108 3.95 9.77 -25.23
C ASP A 108 2.66 10.45 -24.75
N LEU A 109 2.40 10.34 -23.45
CA LEU A 109 1.21 10.93 -22.83
C LEU A 109 1.33 12.45 -22.73
N GLY A 110 2.45 13.04 -23.17
CA GLY A 110 2.71 14.47 -23.27
C GLY A 110 2.65 15.18 -21.90
N PRO A 111 3.58 16.09 -21.61
CA PRO A 111 3.39 16.97 -20.47
C PRO A 111 2.28 17.97 -20.84
N ASP A 112 1.04 17.72 -20.41
CA ASP A 112 0.12 18.81 -20.10
C ASP A 112 0.71 19.52 -18.88
N THR A 113 1.76 20.32 -19.13
CA THR A 113 2.53 21.16 -18.21
C THR A 113 2.58 20.62 -16.79
N ALA A 114 3.42 19.60 -16.54
CA ALA A 114 3.83 19.31 -15.18
C ALA A 114 4.46 20.61 -14.63
N PRO A 115 3.93 21.19 -13.54
CA PRO A 115 4.42 22.47 -13.05
C PRO A 115 5.91 22.34 -12.70
N ASP A 116 6.70 23.36 -13.05
CA ASP A 116 8.10 23.49 -12.63
C ASP A 116 8.14 23.71 -11.11
N GLY A 117 8.06 22.62 -10.33
CA GLY A 117 8.05 22.68 -8.88
C GLY A 117 7.66 21.38 -8.19
N PRO A 118 7.74 21.35 -6.85
CA PRO A 118 7.27 20.24 -6.03
C PRO A 118 5.84 19.80 -6.38
N VAL A 119 5.56 18.51 -6.26
CA VAL A 119 4.18 18.01 -6.32
C VAL A 119 3.27 18.76 -5.35
N GLN A 120 2.04 19.01 -5.78
CA GLN A 120 0.99 19.57 -4.95
C GLN A 120 -0.12 18.54 -4.75
N GLU A 121 -0.88 18.66 -3.66
CA GLU A 121 -2.08 17.84 -3.48
C GLU A 121 -3.01 18.01 -4.70
N LEU A 122 -3.60 16.91 -5.17
CA LEU A 122 -4.42 16.83 -6.39
C LEU A 122 -3.66 16.97 -7.72
N ASP A 123 -2.33 16.99 -7.71
CA ASP A 123 -1.56 16.75 -8.93
C ASP A 123 -1.88 15.36 -9.49
N VAL A 124 -2.07 15.28 -10.80
CA VAL A 124 -2.34 14.04 -11.52
C VAL A 124 -1.21 13.81 -12.51
N GLY A 125 -0.61 12.63 -12.47
CA GLY A 125 0.58 12.29 -13.24
C GLY A 125 0.76 10.79 -13.41
N THR A 126 1.77 10.37 -14.18
CA THR A 126 2.31 9.02 -13.97
C THR A 126 3.02 8.98 -12.62
N TYR A 127 3.09 7.81 -11.97
CA TYR A 127 3.86 7.66 -10.73
C TYR A 127 5.29 8.18 -10.87
N ARG A 128 5.94 7.90 -12.01
CA ARG A 128 7.29 8.39 -12.32
C ARG A 128 7.37 9.91 -12.35
N GLU A 129 6.44 10.58 -13.03
CA GLU A 129 6.39 12.05 -13.12
C GLU A 129 6.23 12.69 -11.75
N LEU A 130 5.32 12.15 -10.94
CA LEU A 130 5.00 12.62 -9.60
C LEU A 130 6.19 12.42 -8.64
N ARG A 131 6.72 11.21 -8.58
CA ARG A 131 7.88 10.85 -7.75
C ARG A 131 9.11 11.72 -8.03
N ASN A 132 9.32 12.12 -9.28
CA ASN A 132 10.46 12.99 -9.64
C ASN A 132 10.37 14.40 -9.06
N ARG A 133 9.19 14.82 -8.59
CA ARG A 133 8.93 16.13 -7.98
C ARG A 133 8.54 16.02 -6.49
N GLU A 134 8.66 14.82 -5.90
CA GLU A 134 8.35 14.54 -4.49
C GLU A 134 9.24 15.35 -3.54
N VAL A 135 8.68 15.81 -2.42
CA VAL A 135 9.44 16.44 -1.33
C VAL A 135 9.34 15.59 -0.07
N VAL A 136 10.47 15.09 0.41
CA VAL A 136 10.51 14.26 1.62
C VAL A 136 9.92 15.02 2.82
N GLY A 137 8.87 14.46 3.41
CA GLY A 137 8.24 14.98 4.62
C GLY A 137 7.15 16.04 4.39
N ASP A 138 6.67 16.20 3.15
CA ASP A 138 5.49 17.02 2.83
C ASP A 138 4.15 16.36 3.22
N GLY A 139 4.16 15.05 3.49
CA GLY A 139 2.97 14.29 3.88
C GLY A 139 2.05 13.94 2.71
N LEU A 140 2.55 14.02 1.47
CA LEU A 140 1.85 13.60 0.26
C LEU A 140 2.22 12.16 -0.10
N GLN A 141 1.25 11.44 -0.68
CA GLN A 141 1.39 10.08 -1.16
C GLN A 141 0.76 9.92 -2.54
N HIS A 142 1.40 9.08 -3.35
CA HIS A 142 0.95 8.73 -4.69
C HIS A 142 -0.11 7.62 -4.65
N ASP A 143 -1.35 7.95 -5.00
CA ASP A 143 -2.43 6.97 -5.12
C ASP A 143 -2.61 6.51 -6.57
N HIS A 144 -2.35 5.23 -6.85
CA HIS A 144 -2.50 4.68 -8.18
C HIS A 144 -3.96 4.38 -8.50
N ILE A 145 -4.44 4.92 -9.61
CA ILE A 145 -5.81 4.70 -10.05
C ILE A 145 -5.80 4.25 -11.52
N PRO A 146 -6.26 3.02 -11.84
CA PRO A 146 -6.62 1.95 -10.91
C PRO A 146 -5.38 1.42 -10.18
N SER A 147 -5.57 0.61 -9.12
CA SER A 147 -4.43 0.14 -8.32
C SER A 147 -3.36 -0.61 -9.14
N SER A 148 -2.08 -0.40 -8.81
CA SER A 148 -0.96 -1.05 -9.50
C SER A 148 -1.09 -2.58 -9.51
N ALA A 149 -1.64 -3.17 -8.45
CA ALA A 149 -1.87 -4.61 -8.38
C ALA A 149 -2.86 -5.11 -9.45
N ALA A 150 -3.95 -4.36 -9.71
CA ALA A 150 -4.89 -4.70 -10.78
C ALA A 150 -4.27 -4.54 -12.17
N ILE A 151 -3.45 -3.50 -12.39
CA ILE A 151 -2.72 -3.27 -13.65
C ILE A 151 -1.74 -4.42 -13.95
N ILE A 152 -0.94 -4.79 -12.94
CA ILE A 152 0.01 -5.91 -13.04
C ILE A 152 -0.75 -7.20 -13.35
N ARG A 153 -1.82 -7.48 -12.59
CA ARG A 153 -2.62 -8.70 -12.77
C ARG A 153 -3.28 -8.76 -14.15
N ALA A 154 -3.79 -7.64 -14.66
CA ALA A 154 -4.36 -7.57 -16.00
C ALA A 154 -3.32 -7.95 -17.07
N LYS A 155 -2.09 -7.45 -16.92
CA LYS A 155 -1.02 -7.76 -17.86
C LYS A 155 -0.55 -9.21 -17.78
N GLU A 156 -0.54 -9.81 -16.60
CA GLU A 156 -0.27 -11.25 -16.44
C GLU A 156 -1.33 -12.12 -17.12
N ILE A 157 -2.61 -11.73 -17.00
CA ILE A 157 -3.73 -12.40 -17.70
C ILE A 157 -3.57 -12.28 -19.21
N GLU A 158 -3.23 -11.08 -19.71
CA GLU A 158 -2.99 -10.82 -21.13
C GLU A 158 -1.86 -11.70 -21.70
N LEU A 159 -0.75 -11.83 -20.96
CA LEU A 159 0.43 -12.57 -21.40
C LEU A 159 0.36 -14.08 -21.11
N GLY A 160 -0.54 -14.51 -20.22
CA GLY A 160 -0.64 -15.90 -19.78
C GLY A 160 0.56 -16.39 -18.95
N ARG A 161 1.31 -15.47 -18.34
CA ARG A 161 2.47 -15.75 -17.46
C ARG A 161 2.64 -14.67 -16.40
N GLU A 162 3.42 -14.97 -15.37
CA GLU A 162 3.88 -13.96 -14.41
C GLU A 162 4.83 -12.95 -15.07
N LEU A 163 4.79 -11.72 -14.57
CA LEU A 163 5.70 -10.66 -14.99
C LEU A 163 7.06 -10.78 -14.32
N THR A 164 8.08 -10.34 -15.04
CA THR A 164 9.40 -10.10 -14.46
C THR A 164 9.36 -8.88 -13.55
N ARG A 165 10.37 -8.75 -12.67
CA ARG A 165 10.49 -7.59 -11.77
C ARG A 165 10.61 -6.27 -12.54
N ASP A 166 11.28 -6.28 -13.69
CA ASP A 166 11.44 -5.10 -14.53
C ASP A 166 10.09 -4.69 -15.14
N GLU A 167 9.33 -5.65 -15.68
CA GLU A 167 7.99 -5.38 -16.22
C GLU A 167 7.02 -4.85 -15.14
N ILE A 168 7.07 -5.42 -13.93
CA ILE A 168 6.27 -4.95 -12.78
C ILE A 168 6.62 -3.49 -12.45
N ARG A 169 7.92 -3.19 -12.35
CA ARG A 169 8.39 -1.84 -12.03
C ARG A 169 7.97 -0.84 -13.11
N ASP A 170 8.11 -1.21 -14.37
CA ASP A 170 7.81 -0.31 -15.48
C ASP A 170 6.30 -0.03 -15.54
N LEU A 171 5.45 -1.06 -15.40
CA LEU A 171 4.00 -0.89 -15.28
C LEU A 171 3.58 -0.02 -14.10
N HIS A 172 4.22 -0.21 -12.94
CA HIS A 172 3.96 0.61 -11.76
C HIS A 172 4.34 2.06 -11.99
N ASN A 173 5.53 2.31 -12.56
CA ASN A 173 6.02 3.66 -12.81
C ASN A 173 5.20 4.43 -13.85
N ASP A 174 4.63 3.71 -14.82
CA ASP A 174 3.86 4.30 -15.92
C ASP A 174 2.35 4.35 -15.61
N ALA A 175 1.91 3.78 -14.47
CA ALA A 175 0.54 3.88 -14.02
C ALA A 175 0.19 5.31 -13.58
N ILE A 176 -1.07 5.69 -13.83
CA ILE A 176 -1.59 7.00 -13.45
C ILE A 176 -1.83 7.02 -11.94
N ALA A 177 -1.44 8.13 -11.32
CA ALA A 177 -1.62 8.38 -9.91
C ALA A 177 -2.08 9.82 -9.65
N VAL A 178 -2.62 10.03 -8.45
CA VAL A 178 -2.98 11.33 -7.90
C VAL A 178 -2.26 11.55 -6.57
N GLU A 179 -1.81 12.77 -6.32
CA GLU A 179 -1.22 13.16 -5.04
C GLU A 179 -2.28 13.43 -3.99
N LEU A 180 -2.18 12.75 -2.86
CA LEU A 180 -3.09 12.90 -1.74
C LEU A 180 -2.30 12.97 -0.44
N ARG A 181 -2.73 13.83 0.48
CA ARG A 181 -2.26 13.74 1.87
C ARG A 181 -2.60 12.39 2.51
N ASP A 182 -1.80 11.98 3.48
CA ASP A 182 -1.92 10.70 4.20
C ASP A 182 -3.36 10.32 4.57
N GLU A 183 -4.14 11.25 5.11
CA GLU A 183 -5.51 10.98 5.56
C GLU A 183 -6.45 10.66 4.41
N LEU A 184 -6.26 11.28 3.24
CA LEU A 184 -7.07 11.03 2.05
C LEU A 184 -6.66 9.75 1.35
N HIS A 185 -5.36 9.52 1.18
CA HIS A 185 -4.85 8.27 0.59
C HIS A 185 -5.30 7.05 1.42
N ALA A 186 -5.32 7.19 2.75
CA ALA A 186 -5.80 6.14 3.65
C ALA A 186 -7.30 5.81 3.50
N GLN A 187 -8.07 6.57 2.72
CA GLN A 187 -9.49 6.35 2.44
C GLN A 187 -9.75 5.70 1.07
N SER A 188 -8.75 5.62 0.19
CA SER A 188 -8.86 5.03 -1.16
C SER A 188 -9.30 3.56 -1.15
N ARG A 189 -10.08 3.12 -2.14
CA ARG A 189 -10.70 1.77 -2.19
C ARG A 189 -9.70 0.64 -1.96
N THR A 190 -8.46 0.82 -2.43
CA THR A 190 -7.40 -0.20 -2.51
C THR A 190 -6.28 0.02 -1.50
N PHE A 191 -6.46 0.90 -0.50
CA PHE A 191 -5.40 1.15 0.49
C PHE A 191 -5.17 -0.07 1.40
N ARG A 192 -3.92 -0.54 1.42
CA ARG A 192 -3.43 -1.64 2.27
C ARG A 192 -4.32 -2.88 2.16
N GLY A 193 -4.78 -3.44 3.29
CA GLY A 193 -5.53 -4.69 3.35
C GLY A 193 -6.92 -4.66 2.71
N ARG A 194 -7.36 -3.52 2.16
CA ARG A 194 -8.64 -3.43 1.43
C ARG A 194 -8.56 -3.94 -0.01
N ASN A 195 -7.36 -3.98 -0.61
CA ASN A 195 -7.18 -4.53 -1.95
C ASN A 195 -7.00 -6.06 -1.90
N THR A 196 -8.11 -6.79 -1.70
CA THR A 196 -8.05 -8.26 -1.61
C THR A 196 -7.72 -8.89 -2.97
N GLN A 197 -7.26 -10.15 -2.97
CA GLN A 197 -6.95 -10.85 -4.21
C GLN A 197 -8.18 -10.97 -5.13
N GLU A 198 -9.37 -11.18 -4.54
CA GLU A 198 -10.62 -11.25 -5.29
C GLU A 198 -10.95 -9.91 -5.97
N GLN A 199 -10.69 -8.80 -5.28
CA GLN A 199 -10.88 -7.47 -5.86
C GLN A 199 -9.87 -7.21 -6.97
N ILE A 200 -8.59 -7.56 -6.76
CA ILE A 200 -7.54 -7.47 -7.79
C ILE A 200 -7.92 -8.28 -9.03
N ASP A 201 -8.37 -9.52 -8.87
CA ASP A 201 -8.78 -10.38 -9.98
C ASP A 201 -10.05 -9.89 -10.69
N LEU A 202 -10.95 -9.20 -9.99
CA LEU A 202 -12.12 -8.57 -10.59
C LEU A 202 -11.72 -7.32 -11.38
N ASP A 203 -10.96 -6.42 -10.77
CA ASP A 203 -10.51 -5.17 -11.36
C ASP A 203 -9.61 -5.41 -12.57
N ALA A 204 -8.75 -6.43 -12.53
CA ALA A 204 -7.87 -6.80 -13.63
C ALA A 204 -8.60 -7.26 -14.90
N ARG A 205 -9.87 -7.65 -14.81
CA ARG A 205 -10.68 -8.06 -15.98
C ARG A 205 -11.27 -6.86 -16.73
N ASP A 206 -11.34 -5.70 -16.07
CA ASP A 206 -11.93 -4.48 -16.60
C ASP A 206 -11.34 -3.27 -15.86
N LEU A 207 -10.14 -2.86 -16.32
CA LEU A 207 -9.42 -1.72 -15.76
C LEU A 207 -10.22 -0.41 -15.86
N PRO A 208 -10.88 -0.07 -17.00
CA PRO A 208 -11.79 1.07 -17.08
C PRO A 208 -12.85 1.10 -15.99
N ALA A 209 -13.54 -0.02 -15.77
CA ALA A 209 -14.55 -0.08 -14.72
C ALA A 209 -13.92 0.00 -13.31
N ALA A 210 -12.71 -0.53 -13.11
CA ALA A 210 -11.98 -0.42 -11.86
C ALA A 210 -11.60 1.03 -11.54
N ALA A 211 -11.10 1.76 -12.54
CA ALA A 211 -10.74 3.16 -12.42
C ALA A 211 -11.96 4.04 -12.10
N GLU A 212 -13.10 3.83 -12.77
CA GLU A 212 -14.35 4.56 -12.46
C GLU A 212 -14.83 4.33 -11.02
N ARG A 213 -14.70 3.09 -10.50
CA ARG A 213 -15.00 2.82 -9.10
C ARG A 213 -14.03 3.56 -8.15
N ASP A 214 -12.78 3.77 -8.55
CA ASP A 214 -11.78 4.47 -7.74
C ASP A 214 -12.04 5.97 -7.77
N TYR A 215 -12.38 6.53 -8.93
CA TYR A 215 -12.82 7.92 -9.08
C TYR A 215 -14.03 8.23 -8.23
N ALA A 216 -15.02 7.34 -8.20
CA ALA A 216 -16.22 7.53 -7.38
C ALA A 216 -15.88 7.65 -5.89
N VAL A 217 -15.01 6.78 -5.38
CA VAL A 217 -14.56 6.81 -3.98
C VAL A 217 -13.70 8.05 -3.71
N LEU A 218 -12.75 8.38 -4.60
CA LEU A 218 -11.92 9.57 -4.47
C LEU A 218 -12.78 10.85 -4.43
N ARG A 219 -13.74 10.96 -5.35
CA ARG A 219 -14.65 12.10 -5.45
C ARG A 219 -15.48 12.26 -4.16
N GLU A 220 -16.05 11.17 -3.64
CA GLU A 220 -16.78 11.21 -2.37
C GLU A 220 -15.88 11.63 -1.20
N ASN A 221 -14.67 11.07 -1.11
CA ASN A 221 -13.72 11.41 -0.06
C ASN A 221 -13.33 12.90 -0.11
N LEU A 222 -13.05 13.43 -1.31
CA LEU A 222 -12.72 14.84 -1.50
C LEU A 222 -13.88 15.77 -1.11
N ILE A 223 -15.11 15.43 -1.51
CA ILE A 223 -16.33 16.19 -1.11
C ILE A 223 -16.48 16.18 0.41
N ASP A 224 -16.25 15.04 1.05
CA ASP A 224 -16.41 14.87 2.50
C ASP A 224 -15.35 15.63 3.32
N THR A 225 -14.23 16.06 2.71
CA THR A 225 -13.28 16.97 3.38
C THR A 225 -13.86 18.37 3.56
N GLY A 226 -14.61 18.86 2.56
CA GLY A 226 -15.06 20.25 2.49
C GLY A 226 -13.96 21.26 2.15
N ASP A 227 -12.74 20.81 1.79
CA ASP A 227 -11.59 21.67 1.52
C ASP A 227 -11.56 22.18 0.07
N TYR A 228 -12.29 21.52 -0.84
CA TYR A 228 -12.30 21.81 -2.28
C TYR A 228 -13.72 22.07 -2.78
N ASP A 229 -13.85 22.97 -3.76
CA ASP A 229 -15.10 23.13 -4.49
C ASP A 229 -15.31 21.96 -5.48
N ILE A 230 -16.56 21.79 -5.93
CA ILE A 230 -16.93 20.66 -6.79
C ILE A 230 -16.26 20.72 -8.16
N GLU A 231 -15.99 21.91 -8.71
CA GLU A 231 -15.36 22.09 -10.01
C GLU A 231 -13.90 21.60 -9.97
N THR A 232 -13.15 22.00 -8.94
CA THR A 232 -11.79 21.49 -8.69
C THR A 232 -11.76 19.96 -8.57
N ILE A 233 -12.73 19.38 -7.85
CA ILE A 233 -12.81 17.92 -7.69
C ILE A 233 -13.10 17.25 -9.04
N ASP A 234 -14.08 17.75 -9.79
CA ASP A 234 -14.45 17.18 -11.08
C ASP A 234 -13.31 17.31 -12.10
N ASP A 235 -12.55 18.41 -12.09
CA ASP A 235 -11.35 18.60 -12.92
C ASP A 235 -10.25 17.56 -12.63
N VAL A 236 -10.06 17.17 -11.36
CA VAL A 236 -9.13 16.07 -10.99
C VAL A 236 -9.59 14.75 -11.58
N ILE A 237 -10.89 14.44 -11.42
CA ILE A 237 -11.47 13.21 -11.93
C ILE A 237 -11.39 13.14 -13.46
N ASP A 238 -11.64 14.25 -14.15
CA ASP A 238 -11.56 14.30 -15.62
C ASP A 238 -10.12 14.15 -16.12
N ARG A 239 -9.12 14.75 -15.46
CA ARG A 239 -7.70 14.51 -15.77
C ARG A 239 -7.29 13.06 -15.57
N LEU A 240 -7.75 12.41 -14.50
CA LEU A 240 -7.53 10.99 -14.26
C LEU A 240 -8.17 10.13 -15.34
N ARG A 241 -9.44 10.38 -15.65
CA ARG A 241 -10.22 9.66 -16.67
C ARG A 241 -9.58 9.80 -18.05
N GLU A 242 -9.16 10.99 -18.42
CA GLU A 242 -8.50 11.24 -19.70
C GLU A 242 -7.19 10.45 -19.82
N ARG A 243 -6.31 10.56 -18.80
CA ARG A 243 -5.00 9.89 -18.82
C ARG A 243 -5.13 8.37 -18.81
N ASN A 244 -6.01 7.81 -17.98
CA ASN A 244 -6.27 6.37 -17.99
C ASN A 244 -6.93 5.91 -19.29
N GLY A 245 -7.86 6.69 -19.84
CA GLY A 245 -8.49 6.40 -21.12
C GLY A 245 -7.49 6.30 -22.28
N ARG A 246 -6.44 7.14 -22.30
CA ARG A 246 -5.34 7.04 -23.28
C ARG A 246 -4.55 5.72 -23.17
N LEU A 247 -4.57 5.08 -22.00
CA LEU A 247 -3.94 3.78 -21.73
C LEU A 247 -4.90 2.58 -21.86
N GLY A 248 -6.17 2.82 -22.22
CA GLY A 248 -7.21 1.78 -22.25
C GLY A 248 -7.59 1.28 -20.85
N ARG A 249 -7.49 2.14 -19.84
CA ARG A 249 -7.74 1.87 -18.43
C ARG A 249 -8.79 2.80 -17.85
#